data_AF-A0A936I0V3-F1
#
_entry.id   AF-A0A936I0V3-F1
#
_cell.length_a   1.000
_cell.length_b   1.000
_cell.length_c   1.000
_cell.angle_alpha   90.00
_cell.angle_beta   90.00
_cell.angle_gamma   90.00
#
_symmetry.space_group_name_H-M   'P 1'
#
loop_
_entity.id
_entity.type
_entity.pdbx_description
1 polymer ?
#
loop_
_entity_poly.entity_id
_entity_poly.type
_entity_poly.pdbx_seq_one_letter_code
_entity_poly.pdbx_strand_id
1 'polypeptide(L)'
;MKNLLRLEELAQFLVCLWYLIATDGAWWAYALLVIGPDIGMLGYLVNARAGAFSYNVLHHKGLAVLVLATGLGLQTGWIVAAGLILFGHASMDRVFGYGLKFGDNFHHTHLGWIGKLKAQEQAQ
;
A
#
# COMPACT_ATOMS: atom_id res chain seq x y z
N MET A 1 6.58 -9.45 -18.20
CA MET A 1 5.45 -9.36 -17.23
C MET A 1 5.81 -8.56 -15.98
N LYS A 2 6.90 -8.85 -15.25
CA LYS A 2 7.26 -8.13 -14.00
C LYS A 2 7.33 -6.60 -14.15
N ASN A 3 8.02 -6.09 -15.17
CA ASN A 3 8.12 -4.65 -15.41
C ASN A 3 6.79 -4.04 -15.85
N LEU A 4 5.96 -4.80 -16.57
CA LEU A 4 4.63 -4.34 -16.99
C LEU A 4 3.72 -4.13 -15.77
N LEU A 5 3.67 -5.10 -14.85
CA LEU A 5 2.92 -4.96 -13.59
C LEU A 5 3.46 -3.79 -12.75
N ARG A 6 4.78 -3.60 -12.67
CA ARG A 6 5.35 -2.44 -11.97
C ARG A 6 4.97 -1.10 -12.60
N LEU A 7 4.84 -1.05 -13.93
CA LEU A 7 4.37 0.16 -14.62
C LEU A 7 2.88 0.42 -14.35
N GLU A 8 2.04 -0.61 -14.28
CA GLU A 8 0.64 -0.47 -13.87
C GLU A 8 0.51 0.07 -12.44
N GLU A 9 1.29 -0.49 -11.52
CA GLU A 9 1.38 -0.05 -10.12
C GLU A 9 1.89 1.40 -10.02
N LEU A 10 2.91 1.76 -10.81
CA LEU A 10 3.44 3.12 -10.88
C LEU A 10 2.40 4.10 -11.42
N ALA A 11 1.68 3.74 -12.49
CA ALA A 11 0.62 4.58 -13.05
C ALA A 11 -0.49 4.84 -12.02
N GLN A 12 -0.89 3.81 -11.26
CA GLN A 12 -1.87 3.94 -10.18
C GLN A 12 -1.38 4.90 -9.08
N PHE A 13 -0.13 4.78 -8.63
CA PHE A 13 0.46 5.71 -7.67
C PHE A 13 0.50 7.15 -8.20
N LEU A 14 0.95 7.33 -9.45
CA LEU A 14 1.07 8.66 -10.06
C LEU A 14 -0.29 9.35 -10.22
N VAL A 15 -1.36 8.62 -10.51
CA VAL A 15 -2.72 9.19 -10.57
C VAL A 15 -3.17 9.68 -9.18
N CYS A 16 -2.90 8.93 -8.11
CA CYS A 16 -3.21 9.38 -6.75
C CYS A 16 -2.41 10.62 -6.35
N LEU A 17 -1.10 10.62 -6.66
CA LEU A 17 -0.23 11.76 -6.41
C LEU A 17 -0.69 13.00 -7.18
N TRP A 18 -0.96 12.83 -8.48
CA TRP A 18 -1.45 13.90 -9.34
C TRP A 18 -2.76 14.48 -8.81
N TYR A 19 -3.71 13.64 -8.40
CA TYR A 19 -4.98 14.13 -7.86
C TYR A 19 -4.77 14.97 -6.59
N LEU A 20 -3.91 14.51 -5.66
CA LEU A 20 -3.59 15.27 -4.45
C LEU A 20 -2.92 16.62 -4.78
N ILE A 21 -2.09 16.69 -5.81
CA ILE A 21 -1.49 17.96 -6.29
C ILE A 21 -2.57 18.85 -6.93
N ALA A 22 -3.40 18.29 -7.81
CA ALA A 22 -4.42 19.03 -8.57
C ALA A 22 -5.55 19.58 -7.69
N THR A 23 -5.67 19.10 -6.44
CA THR A 23 -6.68 19.52 -5.47
C THR A 23 -6.08 20.30 -4.29
N ASP A 24 -4.84 20.78 -4.42
CA ASP A 24 -4.12 21.52 -3.38
C ASP A 24 -4.10 20.77 -2.03
N GLY A 25 -3.86 19.46 -2.10
CA GLY A 25 -3.79 18.59 -0.94
C GLY A 25 -2.81 19.11 0.11
N ALA A 26 -3.20 19.02 1.37
CA ALA A 26 -2.36 19.49 2.47
C ALA A 26 -0.99 18.79 2.47
N TRP A 27 0.08 19.52 2.79
CA TRP A 27 1.46 19.03 2.71
C TRP A 27 1.69 17.70 3.47
N TRP A 28 0.98 17.48 4.59
CA TRP A 28 1.11 16.26 5.39
C TRP A 28 0.51 15.04 4.69
N ALA A 29 -0.42 15.22 3.74
CA ALA A 29 -1.00 14.13 2.96
C ALA A 29 0.07 13.41 2.13
N TYR A 30 1.09 14.12 1.63
CA TYR A 30 2.21 13.50 0.91
C TYR A 30 3.10 12.66 1.83
N ALA A 31 3.33 13.11 3.07
CA ALA A 31 4.02 12.30 4.06
C ALA A 31 3.23 11.02 4.38
N LEU A 32 1.92 11.14 4.61
CA LEU A 32 1.06 9.97 4.81
C LEU A 32 0.97 9.06 3.58
N LEU A 33 0.99 9.61 2.38
CA LEU A 33 1.04 8.81 1.15
C LEU A 33 2.30 7.93 1.12
N VAL A 34 3.44 8.45 1.61
CA VAL A 34 4.69 7.69 1.60
C VAL A 34 4.80 6.70 2.76
N ILE A 35 4.37 7.06 3.98
CA ILE A 35 4.62 6.23 5.19
C ILE A 35 3.39 5.96 6.07
N GLY A 36 2.24 6.57 5.77
CA GLY A 36 1.07 6.54 6.66
C GLY A 36 0.54 5.11 6.90
N PRO A 37 0.20 4.35 5.85
CA PRO A 37 -0.30 2.99 6.00
C PRO A 37 0.70 2.00 6.63
N ASP A 38 2.00 2.29 6.61
CA ASP A 38 3.04 1.46 7.24
C ASP A 38 2.90 1.35 8.76
N ILE A 39 2.10 2.21 9.41
CA ILE A 39 1.73 2.04 10.82
C ILE A 39 1.11 0.66 11.09
N GLY A 40 0.51 0.03 10.07
CA GLY A 40 0.00 -1.34 10.14
C GLY A 40 1.09 -2.38 10.48
N MET A 41 2.37 -2.07 10.26
CA MET A 41 3.48 -2.94 10.66
C MET A 41 3.65 -3.06 12.18
N LEU A 42 3.10 -2.14 12.98
CA LEU A 42 3.20 -2.21 14.44
C LEU A 42 2.56 -3.49 15.02
N GLY A 43 1.63 -4.13 14.30
CA GLY A 43 1.08 -5.43 14.71
C GLY A 43 2.12 -6.55 14.82
N TYR A 44 3.27 -6.43 14.13
CA TYR A 44 4.38 -7.38 14.23
C TYR A 44 5.05 -7.36 15.61
N LEU A 45 4.83 -6.31 16.43
CA LEU A 45 5.26 -6.29 17.83
C LEU A 45 4.53 -7.33 18.68
N VAL A 46 3.33 -7.76 18.25
CA VAL A 46 2.55 -8.82 18.93
C VAL A 46 2.94 -10.18 18.37
N ASN A 47 2.80 -10.39 17.05
CA ASN A 47 3.26 -11.59 16.33
C ASN A 47 3.09 -11.42 14.80
N ALA A 48 3.58 -12.39 14.02
CA ALA A 48 3.52 -12.38 12.56
C ALA A 48 2.09 -12.32 11.99
N ARG A 49 1.11 -13.03 12.58
CA ARG A 49 -0.28 -13.03 12.10
C ARG A 49 -0.95 -11.68 12.35
N ALA A 50 -0.79 -11.12 13.54
CA ALA A 50 -1.32 -9.82 13.90
C ALA A 50 -0.74 -8.73 12.99
N GLY A 51 0.59 -8.74 12.79
CA GLY A 51 1.27 -7.82 11.89
C GLY A 51 0.84 -7.95 10.43
N ALA A 52 0.75 -9.18 9.91
CA ALA A 52 0.28 -9.41 8.54
C ALA A 52 -1.15 -8.92 8.36
N PHE A 53 -2.05 -9.18 9.31
CA PHE A 53 -3.43 -8.73 9.26
C PHE A 53 -3.54 -7.19 9.26
N SER A 54 -2.94 -6.51 10.24
CA SER A 54 -3.02 -5.05 10.37
C SER A 54 -2.39 -4.33 9.17
N TYR A 55 -1.24 -4.82 8.70
CA TYR A 55 -0.60 -4.32 7.49
C TYR A 55 -1.49 -4.53 6.26
N ASN A 56 -2.01 -5.74 6.06
CA ASN A 56 -2.82 -6.07 4.88
C ASN A 56 -4.09 -5.23 4.80
N VAL A 57 -4.76 -4.96 5.92
CA VAL A 57 -5.94 -4.08 5.97
C VAL A 57 -5.61 -2.71 5.38
N LEU A 58 -4.51 -2.09 5.82
CA LEU A 58 -4.10 -0.76 5.35
C LEU A 58 -3.51 -0.77 3.92
N HIS A 59 -3.09 -1.93 3.41
CA HIS A 59 -2.54 -2.13 2.06
C HIS A 59 -3.53 -2.79 1.07
N HIS A 60 -4.78 -3.00 1.51
CA HIS A 60 -5.80 -3.64 0.70
C HIS A 60 -6.41 -2.64 -0.27
N LYS A 61 -6.05 -2.72 -1.55
CA LYS A 61 -6.56 -1.81 -2.59
C LYS A 61 -8.08 -1.76 -2.68
N GLY A 62 -8.76 -2.89 -2.51
CA GLY A 62 -10.23 -2.92 -2.47
C GLY A 62 -10.82 -2.09 -1.31
N LEU A 63 -10.18 -2.09 -0.13
CA LEU A 63 -10.63 -1.26 0.99
C LEU A 63 -10.35 0.21 0.70
N ALA A 64 -9.19 0.51 0.13
CA ALA A 64 -8.85 1.86 -0.29
C ALA A 64 -9.85 2.44 -1.30
N VAL A 65 -10.27 1.63 -2.29
CA VAL A 65 -11.31 2.00 -3.26
C VAL A 65 -12.67 2.21 -2.59
N LEU A 66 -13.05 1.37 -1.61
CA LEU A 66 -14.28 1.58 -0.85
C LEU A 66 -14.25 2.91 -0.08
N VAL A 67 -13.15 3.20 0.63
CA VAL A 67 -12.97 4.47 1.34
C VAL A 67 -13.04 5.65 0.37
N LEU A 68 -12.34 5.56 -0.78
CA LEU A 68 -12.38 6.59 -1.82
C LEU A 68 -13.81 6.81 -2.34
N ALA A 69 -14.53 5.74 -2.68
CA ALA A 69 -15.90 5.80 -3.18
C ALA A 69 -16.87 6.39 -2.13
N THR A 70 -16.70 6.03 -0.85
CA THR A 70 -17.45 6.64 0.25
C THR A 70 -17.18 8.14 0.36
N GLY A 71 -15.91 8.56 0.27
CA GLY A 71 -15.55 9.98 0.31
C GLY A 71 -16.14 10.77 -0.84
N LEU A 72 -16.15 10.22 -2.05
CA LEU A 72 -16.78 10.83 -3.21
C LEU A 72 -18.31 10.90 -3.06
N GLY A 73 -18.95 9.83 -2.62
CA GLY A 73 -20.41 9.79 -2.40
C GLY A 73 -20.89 10.74 -1.31
N LEU A 74 -20.10 10.92 -0.24
CA LEU A 74 -20.36 11.87 0.84
C LEU A 74 -19.81 13.27 0.57
N GLN A 75 -19.18 13.51 -0.58
CA GLN A 75 -18.51 14.77 -0.93
C GLN A 75 -17.55 15.27 0.17
N THR A 76 -16.86 14.33 0.82
CA THR A 76 -16.02 14.61 1.99
C THR A 76 -14.54 14.48 1.62
N GLY A 77 -13.88 15.63 1.42
CA GLY A 77 -12.51 15.69 0.88
C GLY A 77 -11.45 14.93 1.68
N TRP A 78 -11.52 14.93 3.02
CA TRP A 78 -10.55 14.20 3.83
C TRP A 78 -10.70 12.67 3.71
N ILE A 79 -11.92 12.16 3.46
CA ILE A 79 -12.16 10.74 3.20
C ILE A 79 -11.63 10.37 1.81
N VAL A 80 -11.83 11.24 0.81
CA VAL A 80 -11.23 11.08 -0.53
C VAL A 80 -9.72 11.00 -0.42
N ALA A 81 -9.09 11.92 0.32
CA ALA A 81 -7.65 11.91 0.56
C ALA A 81 -7.18 10.62 1.26
N ALA A 82 -7.92 10.14 2.27
CA ALA A 82 -7.60 8.87 2.94
C ALA A 82 -7.64 7.67 1.97
N GLY A 83 -8.66 7.59 1.11
CA GLY A 83 -8.74 6.55 0.08
C GLY A 83 -7.59 6.60 -0.92
N LEU A 84 -7.20 7.80 -1.36
CA LEU A 84 -6.05 8.01 -2.26
C LEU A 84 -4.72 7.67 -1.60
N ILE A 85 -4.54 8.02 -0.33
CA ILE A 85 -3.35 7.68 0.47
C ILE A 85 -3.23 6.16 0.57
N LEU A 86 -4.28 5.46 0.98
CA LEU A 86 -4.28 3.99 1.10
C LEU A 86 -4.00 3.33 -0.25
N PHE A 87 -4.67 3.76 -1.32
CA PHE A 87 -4.53 3.15 -2.64
C PHE A 87 -3.15 3.44 -3.24
N GLY A 88 -2.73 4.71 -3.22
CA GLY A 88 -1.45 5.15 -3.76
C GLY A 88 -0.27 4.52 -3.04
N HIS A 89 -0.28 4.51 -1.70
CA HIS A 89 0.76 3.86 -0.91
C HIS A 89 0.84 2.36 -1.22
N ALA A 90 -0.29 1.66 -1.22
CA ALA A 90 -0.34 0.24 -1.53
C ALA A 90 0.17 -0.08 -2.96
N SER A 91 0.01 0.84 -3.91
CA SER A 91 0.57 0.70 -5.26
C SER A 91 2.07 0.98 -5.31
N MET A 92 2.52 2.06 -4.65
CA MET A 92 3.95 2.38 -4.50
C MET A 92 4.72 1.20 -3.89
N ASP A 93 4.16 0.61 -2.83
CA ASP A 93 4.73 -0.53 -2.14
C ASP A 93 4.96 -1.74 -3.09
N ARG A 94 3.97 -2.02 -3.95
CA ARG A 94 4.06 -3.06 -4.99
C ARG A 94 5.07 -2.75 -6.11
N VAL A 95 5.31 -1.47 -6.43
CA VAL A 95 6.42 -1.08 -7.34
C VAL A 95 7.76 -1.55 -6.79
N PHE A 96 7.99 -1.35 -5.48
CA PHE A 96 9.22 -1.77 -4.80
C PHE A 96 9.30 -3.27 -4.50
N GLY A 97 8.25 -4.03 -4.83
CA GLY A 97 8.20 -5.48 -4.64
C GLY A 97 7.77 -5.90 -3.23
N TYR A 98 7.27 -4.96 -2.44
CA TYR A 98 6.48 -5.26 -1.27
C TYR A 98 5.04 -5.59 -1.68
N GLY A 99 4.21 -6.01 -0.73
CA GLY A 99 2.87 -6.48 -1.03
C GLY A 99 2.22 -7.13 0.17
N LEU A 100 0.99 -7.62 -0.03
CA LEU A 100 0.24 -8.31 1.02
C LEU A 100 1.05 -9.46 1.60
N LYS A 101 1.08 -9.49 2.94
CA LYS A 101 1.88 -10.35 3.79
C LYS A 101 1.14 -11.63 4.12
N PHE A 102 1.86 -12.74 4.11
CA PHE A 102 1.37 -13.98 4.71
C PHE A 102 1.61 -13.95 6.23
N GLY A 103 0.78 -14.68 6.98
CA GLY A 103 0.80 -14.69 8.45
C GLY A 103 1.93 -15.50 9.09
N ASP A 104 2.88 -15.97 8.27
CA ASP A 104 4.02 -16.82 8.65
C ASP A 104 5.33 -16.03 8.76
N ASN A 105 5.56 -15.02 7.92
CA ASN A 105 6.78 -14.21 7.95
C ASN A 105 6.59 -12.80 7.36
N PHE A 106 7.24 -11.81 7.97
CA PHE A 106 7.24 -10.42 7.49
C PHE A 106 7.74 -10.25 6.04
N HIS A 107 8.67 -11.10 5.60
CA HIS A 107 9.24 -11.02 4.24
C HIS A 107 8.49 -11.88 3.22
N HIS A 108 7.50 -12.68 3.65
CA HIS A 108 6.72 -13.51 2.75
C HIS A 108 5.50 -12.73 2.26
N THR A 109 5.43 -12.48 0.96
CA THR A 109 4.32 -11.75 0.33
C THR A 109 3.74 -12.52 -0.83
N HIS A 110 2.55 -12.11 -1.29
CA HIS A 110 1.96 -12.62 -2.53
C HIS A 110 2.81 -12.37 -3.80
N LEU A 111 3.79 -11.45 -3.75
CA LEU A 111 4.75 -11.23 -4.85
C LEU A 111 6.02 -12.10 -4.71
N GLY A 112 6.07 -12.96 -3.69
CA GLY A 112 7.20 -13.79 -3.31
C GLY A 112 7.95 -13.28 -2.08
N TRP A 113 9.10 -13.89 -1.82
CA TRP A 113 9.98 -13.50 -0.73
C TRP A 113 10.71 -12.19 -1.02
N ILE A 114 11.06 -11.46 0.04
CA ILE A 114 11.81 -10.20 0.00
C ILE A 114 13.22 -10.40 0.60
N GLY A 115 14.20 -9.66 0.09
CA GLY A 115 15.54 -9.61 0.66
C GLY A 115 16.31 -10.93 0.50
N LYS A 116 17.03 -11.35 1.55
CA LYS A 116 17.91 -12.54 1.52
C LYS A 116 17.15 -13.83 1.24
N LEU A 117 15.91 -13.94 1.74
CA LEU A 117 15.07 -15.14 1.57
C LEU A 117 14.69 -15.36 0.09
N LYS A 118 14.54 -14.27 -0.67
CA LYS A 118 14.33 -14.35 -2.13
C LYS A 118 15.50 -14.97 -2.87
N ALA A 119 16.72 -14.58 -2.51
CA ALA A 119 17.92 -15.11 -3.15
C ALA A 119 18.11 -16.60 -2.85
N GLN A 120 17.71 -17.06 -1.66
CA GLN A 120 17.75 -18.46 -1.28
C GLN A 120 16.71 -19.30 -2.03
N GLU A 121 15.48 -18.81 -2.17
CA GLU A 121 14.44 -19.46 -2.99
C GLU A 121 14.88 -19.62 -4.45
N GLN A 122 15.56 -18.63 -5.02
CA GLN A 122 16.03 -18.67 -6.42
C GLN A 122 17.24 -19.58 -6.63
N ALA A 123 17.95 -19.96 -5.56
CA ALA A 123 19.10 -20.84 -5.63
C ALA A 123 18.75 -22.33 -5.43
N GLN A 124 17.50 -22.61 -5.06
CA GLN A 124 16.92 -23.95 -4.92
C GLN A 124 16.25 -24.38 -6.22
#